data_AF-A0A954T4C8-F1
#
_entry.id   AF-A0A954T4C8-F1
#
_cell.length_a   1.000
_cell.length_b   1.000
_cell.length_c   1.000
_cell.angle_alpha   90.00
_cell.angle_beta   90.00
_cell.angle_gamma   90.00
#
_symmetry.space_group_name_H-M   'P 1'
#
loop_
_entity.id
_entity.type
_entity.pdbx_description
1 polymer ?
#
loop_
_entity_poly.entity_id
_entity_poly.type
_entity_poly.pdbx_seq_one_letter_code
_entity_poly.pdbx_strand_id
1 'polypeptide(L)'
;MANRRVLVKRRKSIGNIRKITRTMQLIATARFQAAFSRAVASRPYTEKLSEMVGDLARGAEGIDHPLLKTQNPGAPAALLVLTSSRGLCGGYNANILRVAHSQLEEWKQAEQAH
;
A
#
# COMPACT_ATOMS: atom_id res chain seq x y z
N MET A 1 -8.82 -29.75 -38.92
CA MET A 1 -7.92 -28.61 -39.24
C MET A 1 -8.48 -27.35 -38.59
N ALA A 2 -7.64 -26.54 -37.92
CA ALA A 2 -8.10 -25.27 -37.34
C ALA A 2 -8.59 -24.33 -38.44
N ASN A 3 -9.84 -23.88 -38.36
CA ASN A 3 -10.46 -23.01 -39.36
C ASN A 3 -9.72 -21.66 -39.45
N ARG A 4 -9.16 -21.32 -40.62
CA ARG A 4 -8.38 -20.10 -40.89
C ARG A 4 -9.06 -18.82 -40.37
N ARG A 5 -10.39 -18.76 -40.43
CA ARG A 5 -11.19 -17.62 -39.93
C ARG A 5 -11.00 -17.40 -38.43
N VAL A 6 -10.91 -18.47 -37.64
CA VAL A 6 -10.73 -18.41 -36.18
C VAL A 6 -9.37 -17.81 -35.83
N LEU A 7 -8.30 -18.23 -36.53
CA LEU A 7 -6.96 -17.69 -36.30
C LEU A 7 -6.87 -16.19 -36.60
N VAL A 8 -7.48 -15.75 -37.71
CA VAL A 8 -7.53 -14.31 -38.05
C VAL A 8 -8.32 -13.52 -37.00
N LYS A 9 -9.45 -14.06 -36.51
CA LYS A 9 -10.25 -13.41 -35.45
C LYS A 9 -9.45 -13.30 -34.16
N ARG A 10 -8.76 -14.36 -33.73
CA ARG A 10 -7.91 -14.35 -32.53
C ARG A 10 -6.77 -13.34 -32.64
N ARG A 11 -6.10 -13.27 -33.79
CA ARG A 11 -5.03 -12.28 -34.05
C ARG A 11 -5.53 -10.84 -33.89
N LYS A 12 -6.71 -10.51 -34.44
CA LYS A 12 -7.33 -9.19 -34.28
C LYS A 12 -7.66 -8.89 -32.81
N SER A 13 -8.23 -9.86 -32.09
CA SER A 13 -8.55 -9.73 -30.66
C SER A 13 -7.30 -9.44 -29.81
N ILE A 14 -6.24 -10.24 -29.97
CA ILE A 14 -4.96 -10.04 -29.25
C ILE A 14 -4.35 -8.67 -29.60
N GLY A 15 -4.42 -8.25 -30.86
CA GLY A 15 -3.98 -6.92 -31.29
C GLY A 15 -4.71 -5.79 -30.57
N ASN A 16 -6.02 -5.93 -30.35
CA ASN A 16 -6.81 -4.95 -29.59
C ASN A 16 -6.46 -4.96 -28.11
N ILE A 17 -6.35 -6.15 -27.49
CA ILE A 17 -5.94 -6.30 -26.08
C ILE A 17 -4.58 -5.62 -25.86
N ARG A 18 -3.59 -5.83 -26.75
CA ARG A 18 -2.27 -5.19 -26.68
C ARG A 18 -2.35 -3.66 -26.71
N LYS A 19 -3.23 -3.08 -27.53
CA LYS A 19 -3.41 -1.63 -27.57
C LYS A 19 -4.00 -1.10 -26.25
N ILE A 20 -5.03 -1.78 -25.73
CA ILE A 20 -5.68 -1.40 -24.47
C ILE A 20 -4.67 -1.46 -23.31
N THR A 21 -3.95 -2.57 -23.16
CA THR A 21 -2.98 -2.74 -22.07
C THR A 21 -1.80 -1.77 -22.19
N ARG A 22 -1.34 -1.46 -23.41
CA ARG A 22 -0.32 -0.42 -23.62
C ARG A 22 -0.79 0.95 -23.15
N THR A 23 -2.02 1.34 -23.49
CA THR A 23 -2.59 2.61 -23.01
C THR A 23 -2.73 2.61 -21.49
N MET A 24 -3.21 1.52 -20.89
CA MET A 24 -3.29 1.38 -19.43
C MET A 24 -1.93 1.54 -18.76
N GLN A 25 -0.88 0.93 -19.33
CA GLN A 25 0.49 1.06 -18.85
C GLN A 25 0.93 2.51 -18.85
N LEU A 26 0.75 3.25 -19.96
CA LEU A 26 1.13 4.67 -20.05
C LEU A 26 0.40 5.52 -19.01
N ILE A 27 -0.91 5.31 -18.82
CA ILE A 27 -1.71 6.03 -17.81
C ILE A 27 -1.21 5.69 -16.40
N ALA A 28 -0.93 4.43 -16.11
CA ALA A 28 -0.44 3.98 -14.81
C ALA A 28 0.94 4.59 -14.51
N THR A 29 1.85 4.60 -15.48
CA THR A 29 3.18 5.22 -15.35
C THR A 29 3.07 6.72 -15.05
N ALA A 30 2.25 7.46 -15.81
CA ALA A 30 2.06 8.88 -15.57
C ALA A 30 1.48 9.18 -14.18
N ARG A 31 0.49 8.39 -13.72
CA ARG A 31 -0.09 8.52 -12.38
C ARG A 31 0.90 8.18 -11.28
N PHE A 32 1.70 7.12 -11.46
CA PHE A 32 2.74 6.74 -10.51
C PHE A 32 3.78 7.86 -10.37
N GLN A 33 4.27 8.40 -11.48
CA GLN A 33 5.27 9.46 -11.46
C GLN A 33 4.74 10.74 -10.79
N ALA A 34 3.48 11.12 -11.06
CA ALA A 34 2.84 12.24 -10.38
C ALA A 34 2.68 12.00 -8.87
N ALA A 35 2.28 10.80 -8.46
CA ALA A 35 2.15 10.45 -7.04
C ALA A 35 3.52 10.41 -6.33
N PHE A 36 4.52 9.82 -6.97
CA PHE A 36 5.89 9.76 -6.47
C PHE A 36 6.49 11.15 -6.29
N SER A 37 6.35 12.02 -7.30
CA SER A 37 6.82 13.40 -7.21
C SER A 37 6.18 14.17 -6.06
N ARG A 38 4.88 13.97 -5.79
CA ARG A 38 4.22 14.59 -4.63
C ARG A 38 4.78 14.09 -3.30
N ALA A 39 4.99 12.77 -3.19
CA ALA A 39 5.56 12.18 -1.98
C ALA A 39 6.99 12.65 -1.70
N VAL A 40 7.81 12.81 -2.75
CA VAL A 40 9.16 13.37 -2.62
C VAL A 40 9.12 14.85 -2.23
N ALA A 41 8.22 15.63 -2.84
CA ALA A 41 8.06 17.05 -2.53
C ALA A 41 7.59 17.31 -1.09
N SER A 42 6.82 16.41 -0.48
CA SER A 42 6.39 16.52 0.92
C SER A 42 7.48 16.16 1.93
N ARG A 43 8.60 15.56 1.49
CA ARG A 43 9.63 15.01 2.38
C ARG A 43 10.22 16.04 3.35
N PRO A 44 10.62 17.26 2.94
CA PRO A 44 11.19 18.24 3.88
C PRO A 44 10.22 18.65 4.99
N TYR A 45 8.91 18.73 4.66
CA TYR A 45 7.87 19.02 5.66
C TYR A 45 7.75 17.88 6.67
N THR A 46 7.65 16.63 6.19
CA THR A 46 7.53 15.46 7.07
C THR A 46 8.77 15.31 7.96
N GLU A 47 9.97 15.51 7.41
CA GLU A 47 11.22 15.47 8.17
C GLU A 47 11.23 16.53 9.28
N LYS A 48 10.88 17.79 8.97
CA LYS A 48 10.88 18.85 9.98
C LYS A 48 9.80 18.64 11.04
N LEU A 49 8.63 18.16 10.63
CA LEU A 49 7.55 17.81 11.57
C LEU A 49 7.99 16.70 12.52
N SER A 50 8.63 15.65 12.02
CA SER A 50 9.17 14.56 12.85
C SER A 50 10.24 15.05 13.82
N GLU A 51 11.12 15.96 13.41
CA GLU A 51 12.11 16.61 14.29
C GLU A 51 11.41 17.38 15.42
N MET A 52 10.46 18.26 15.09
CA MET A 52 9.72 19.06 16.07
C MET A 52 8.94 18.19 17.07
N VAL A 53 8.26 17.14 16.59
CA VAL A 53 7.54 16.19 17.45
C VAL A 53 8.51 15.43 18.35
N GLY A 54 9.69 15.04 17.83
CA GLY A 54 10.73 14.40 18.61
C GLY A 54 11.33 15.31 19.69
N ASP A 55 11.56 16.58 19.37
CA ASP A 55 12.01 17.58 20.34
C ASP A 55 10.98 17.82 21.43
N LEU A 56 9.70 17.93 21.05
CA LEU A 56 8.61 18.06 22.01
C LEU A 56 8.52 16.82 22.92
N ALA A 57 8.61 15.62 22.35
CA ALA A 57 8.57 14.37 23.14
C ALA A 57 9.75 14.22 24.11
N ARG A 58 10.93 14.79 23.78
CA ARG A 58 12.10 14.81 24.69
C ARG A 58 11.99 15.87 25.78
N GLY A 59 11.45 17.04 25.47
CA GLY A 59 11.21 18.12 26.43
C GLY A 59 9.95 17.91 27.30
N ALA A 60 9.17 16.87 27.03
CA ALA A 60 7.88 16.55 27.65
C ALA A 60 7.98 15.92 29.04
N GLU A 61 9.03 16.19 29.83
CA GLU A 61 9.02 15.83 31.26
C GLU A 61 7.82 16.52 31.94
N GLY A 62 6.77 15.75 32.25
CA GLY A 62 5.52 16.23 32.85
C GLY A 62 4.34 16.47 31.90
N ILE A 63 4.45 16.19 30.59
CA ILE A 63 3.31 16.31 29.65
C ILE A 63 2.52 14.99 29.60
N ASP A 64 1.33 14.99 30.20
CA ASP A 64 0.41 13.83 30.20
C ASP A 64 -0.48 13.80 28.94
N HIS A 65 0.09 13.48 27.77
CA HIS A 65 -0.68 13.40 26.51
C HIS A 65 -0.93 11.95 26.06
N PRO A 66 -2.18 11.53 25.75
CA PRO A 66 -2.50 10.14 25.38
C PRO A 66 -1.69 9.55 24.22
N LEU A 67 -1.29 10.38 23.23
CA LEU A 67 -0.46 9.94 22.10
C LEU A 67 1.04 9.76 22.42
N LEU A 68 1.49 10.26 23.58
CA LEU A 68 2.88 10.14 24.03
C LEU A 68 3.04 9.04 25.10
N LYS A 69 1.92 8.45 25.57
CA LYS A 69 1.94 7.36 26.55
C LYS A 69 2.33 6.04 25.88
N THR A 70 3.27 5.34 26.49
CA THR A 70 3.50 3.92 26.18
C THR A 70 2.28 3.12 26.63
N GLN A 71 1.67 2.37 25.70
CA GLN A 71 0.53 1.51 26.01
C GLN A 71 0.98 0.23 26.73
N ASN A 72 0.13 -0.31 27.58
CA ASN A 72 0.41 -1.57 28.28
C ASN A 72 0.45 -2.76 27.30
N PRO A 73 1.20 -3.82 27.61
CA PRO A 73 1.10 -5.10 26.90
C PRO A 73 -0.36 -5.59 26.90
N GLY A 74 -0.87 -5.98 25.72
CA GLY A 74 -2.27 -6.42 25.56
C GLY A 74 -3.28 -5.31 25.27
N ALA A 75 -2.86 -4.06 25.10
CA ALA A 75 -3.75 -3.00 24.64
C ALA A 75 -4.30 -3.31 23.23
N PRO A 76 -5.58 -2.98 22.94
CA PRO A 76 -6.18 -3.23 21.64
C PRO A 76 -5.40 -2.51 20.54
N ALA A 77 -4.91 -3.29 19.58
CA ALA A 77 -4.16 -2.78 18.43
C ALA A 77 -5.05 -2.77 17.16
N ALA A 78 -4.84 -1.79 16.29
CA ALA A 78 -5.51 -1.70 15.01
C ALA A 78 -4.50 -1.87 13.87
N LEU A 79 -4.81 -2.75 12.92
CA LEU A 79 -4.01 -2.94 11.71
C LEU A 79 -4.65 -2.18 10.54
N LEU A 80 -4.00 -1.11 10.09
CA LEU A 80 -4.41 -0.37 8.88
C LEU A 80 -3.72 -0.96 7.64
N VAL A 81 -4.50 -1.58 6.75
CA VAL A 81 -3.99 -2.19 5.51
C VAL A 81 -4.36 -1.34 4.30
N LEU A 82 -3.36 -0.79 3.61
CA LEU A 82 -3.56 0.03 2.42
C LEU A 82 -3.34 -0.81 1.15
N THR A 83 -4.39 -0.99 0.34
CA THR A 83 -4.34 -1.73 -0.94
C THR A 83 -4.79 -0.86 -2.10
N SER A 84 -4.74 -1.41 -3.32
CA SER A 84 -5.26 -0.72 -4.51
C SER A 84 -6.75 -1.00 -4.68
N SER A 85 -7.50 0.02 -5.10
CA SER A 85 -8.94 -0.08 -5.39
C SER A 85 -9.28 -0.73 -6.73
N ARG A 86 -8.28 -1.10 -7.54
CA ARG A 86 -8.47 -1.68 -8.88
C ARG A 86 -7.75 -3.01 -9.03
N GLY A 87 -8.30 -3.87 -9.89
CA GLY A 87 -7.65 -5.09 -10.35
C GLY A 87 -6.54 -4.83 -11.40
N LEU A 88 -6.05 -5.91 -12.02
CA LEU A 88 -4.96 -5.89 -13.01
C LEU A 88 -3.65 -5.26 -12.49
N CYS A 89 -3.42 -5.34 -11.17
CA CYS A 89 -2.25 -4.84 -10.47
C CYS A 89 -1.18 -5.92 -10.23
N GLY A 90 -1.21 -7.00 -11.02
CA GLY A 90 -0.35 -8.17 -10.81
C GLY A 90 -0.58 -8.79 -9.43
N GLY A 91 0.50 -9.03 -8.69
CA GLY A 91 0.45 -9.60 -7.33
C GLY A 91 0.31 -8.58 -6.20
N TYR A 92 0.16 -7.27 -6.48
CA TYR A 92 0.23 -6.21 -5.46
C TYR A 92 -0.74 -6.42 -4.29
N ASN A 93 -2.05 -6.49 -4.56
CA ASN A 93 -3.05 -6.67 -3.49
C ASN A 93 -2.87 -8.01 -2.76
N ALA A 94 -2.61 -9.10 -3.50
CA ALA A 94 -2.42 -10.42 -2.91
C ALA A 94 -1.22 -10.48 -1.96
N ASN A 95 -0.11 -9.83 -2.32
CA ASN A 95 1.09 -9.81 -1.49
C ASN A 95 0.88 -8.99 -0.20
N ILE A 96 0.25 -7.81 -0.29
CA ILE A 96 -0.06 -6.98 0.88
C ILE A 96 -0.99 -7.72 1.85
N LEU A 97 -2.06 -8.32 1.32
CA LEU A 97 -3.02 -9.05 2.14
C LEU A 97 -2.40 -10.28 2.80
N ARG A 98 -1.46 -10.96 2.14
CA ARG A 98 -0.73 -12.09 2.73
C ARG A 98 0.10 -11.67 3.94
N VAL A 99 0.83 -10.56 3.83
CA VAL A 99 1.63 -10.01 4.95
C VAL A 99 0.71 -9.56 6.07
N ALA A 100 -0.35 -8.81 5.76
CA ALA A 100 -1.32 -8.37 6.75
C ALA A 100 -1.99 -9.53 7.49
N HIS A 101 -2.34 -10.60 6.77
CA HIS A 101 -2.90 -11.80 7.37
C HIS A 101 -1.90 -12.50 8.29
N SER A 102 -0.64 -12.65 7.88
CA SER A 102 0.41 -13.21 8.75
C SER A 102 0.53 -12.43 10.05
N GLN A 103 0.58 -11.09 9.95
CA GLN A 103 0.68 -10.22 11.12
C GLN A 103 -0.53 -10.35 12.05
N LEU A 104 -1.73 -10.47 11.46
CA LEU A 104 -2.97 -10.63 12.23
C LEU A 104 -3.00 -11.97 12.99
N GLU A 105 -2.51 -13.05 12.39
CA GLU A 105 -2.43 -14.35 13.07
C GLU A 105 -1.41 -14.34 14.20
N GLU A 106 -0.26 -13.67 14.03
CA GLU A 106 0.71 -13.45 15.11
C GLU A 106 0.09 -12.69 16.30
N TRP A 107 -0.69 -11.64 16.02
CA TRP A 107 -1.35 -10.87 17.08
C TRP A 107 -2.40 -11.70 17.82
N LYS A 108 -3.21 -12.49 17.11
CA LYS A 108 -4.18 -13.41 17.72
C LYS A 108 -3.51 -14.44 18.63
N GLN A 109 -2.35 -14.98 18.21
CA GLN A 109 -1.60 -15.94 19.02
C GLN A 109 -1.02 -15.30 20.28
N ALA A 110 -0.49 -14.09 20.16
CA ALA A 110 -0.02 -13.31 21.32
C ALA A 110 -1.15 -12.98 22.30
N GLU A 111 -2.36 -12.72 21.80
CA GLU A 111 -3.55 -12.46 22.62
C GLU A 111 -4.07 -13.73 23.32
N GLN A 112 -3.92 -14.91 22.72
CA GLN A 112 -4.31 -16.21 23.32
C GLN A 112 -3.29 -16.77 24.32
N ALA A 113 -2.04 -16.31 24.27
CA ALA A 113 -0.96 -16.72 25.17
C ALA A 113 -0.92 -15.91 26.48
N HIS A 114 -1.74 -14.87 26.59
CA HIS A 114 -1.96 -14.04 27.79
C HIS A 114 -3.33 -14.35 28.41
#